data_AF-A0AAC9AVL4-F1
#
_entry.id   AF-A0AAC9AVL4-F1
#
_cell.length_a   1.000
_cell.length_b   1.000
_cell.length_c   1.000
_cell.angle_alpha   90.00
_cell.angle_beta   90.00
_cell.angle_gamma   90.00
#
_symmetry.space_group_name_H-M   'P 1'
#
loop_
_entity.id
_entity.type
_entity.pdbx_description
1 polymer ?
#
loop_
_entity_poly.entity_id
_entity_poly.type
_entity_poly.pdbx_seq_one_letter_code
_entity_poly.pdbx_strand_id
1 'polypeptide(L)'
;MKSVNDTTAAAVGRKPIKVGPGTMATIRSMFLKGASVRAIGREVGLSKNVVRNRLAPLIAELKGKQELPATAKSGRERRALPENFALTVRQGMTRSDLRKHFNTSLDVVARWLADTGLSAREIPKNRRSAPEDFVAVAPTMFKRQLLSHYSTSSAVLERWLAECPHVRTRSRAGKLRQQVVRSSSVKDALFGRIDALVPRAFADDIRSDIISDLYVAVLEGVIPENELEALGGAIMNRTISDCGASRFSKTMSLNERLSDDSETTLGDTLIDPAALQAFDHIFEEAL
;
A
#
# COMPACT_ATOMS: atom_id res chain seq x y z
N MET A 1 -5.04 -28.88 15.68
CA MET A 1 -5.26 -27.63 14.93
C MET A 1 -4.00 -26.78 15.03
N LYS A 2 -3.14 -26.81 14.01
CA LYS A 2 -1.93 -25.96 13.93
C LYS A 2 -2.25 -24.76 13.04
N SER A 3 -2.07 -23.56 13.59
CA SER A 3 -2.32 -22.28 12.95
C SER A 3 -1.34 -22.07 11.79
N VAL A 4 -1.87 -22.00 10.57
CA VAL A 4 -1.14 -21.61 9.37
C VAL A 4 -1.22 -20.09 9.26
N ASN A 5 -0.13 -19.40 9.58
CA ASN A 5 0.09 -17.99 9.24
C ASN A 5 1.51 -17.86 8.66
N ASP A 6 1.70 -18.41 7.46
CA ASP A 6 2.83 -18.07 6.59
C ASP A 6 2.27 -17.33 5.38
N THR A 7 2.21 -16.00 5.50
CA THR A 7 2.06 -15.09 4.36
C THR A 7 3.31 -14.24 4.30
N THR A 8 4.40 -14.87 3.85
CA THR A 8 5.60 -14.18 3.41
C THR A 8 5.34 -13.59 2.03
N ALA A 9 5.11 -12.28 2.00
CA ALA A 9 5.07 -11.50 0.76
C ALA A 9 6.34 -11.78 -0.08
N ALA A 10 6.15 -12.03 -1.37
CA ALA A 10 7.21 -12.22 -2.35
C ALA A 10 8.16 -10.99 -2.32
N ALA A 11 9.28 -11.15 -1.63
CA ALA A 11 10.31 -10.13 -1.55
C ALA A 11 10.96 -10.00 -2.94
N VAL A 12 10.73 -8.87 -3.60
CA VAL A 12 11.54 -8.42 -4.73
C VAL A 12 13.01 -8.64 -4.36
N GLY A 13 13.68 -9.53 -5.08
CA GLY A 13 14.97 -10.12 -4.71
C GLY A 13 16.13 -9.13 -4.75
N ARG A 14 16.13 -8.12 -3.88
CA ARG A 14 17.26 -7.21 -3.70
C ARG A 14 18.43 -8.04 -3.14
N LYS A 15 19.49 -8.18 -3.93
CA LYS A 15 20.71 -8.88 -3.52
C LYS A 15 21.21 -8.27 -2.21
N PRO A 16 21.57 -9.07 -1.19
CA PRO A 16 22.03 -8.55 0.08
C PRO A 16 23.33 -7.74 -0.13
N ILE A 17 23.32 -6.48 0.30
CA ILE A 17 24.50 -5.61 0.25
C ILE A 17 25.61 -6.25 1.09
N LYS A 18 26.73 -6.59 0.44
CA LYS A 18 27.92 -7.13 1.11
C LYS A 18 28.59 -5.99 1.87
N VAL A 19 28.66 -6.10 3.20
CA VAL A 19 29.35 -5.13 4.07
C VAL A 19 30.70 -5.74 4.42
N GLY A 20 31.79 -5.02 4.13
CA GLY A 20 33.14 -5.48 4.41
C GLY A 20 33.44 -5.62 5.92
N PRO A 21 34.45 -6.42 6.31
CA PRO A 21 34.77 -6.66 7.70
C PRO A 21 35.17 -5.39 8.48
N GLY A 22 35.91 -4.46 7.85
CA GLY A 22 36.28 -3.18 8.48
C GLY A 22 35.07 -2.29 8.79
N THR A 23 34.09 -2.24 7.87
CA THR A 23 32.83 -1.50 8.08
C THR A 23 32.00 -2.14 9.19
N MET A 24 31.95 -3.47 9.27
CA MET A 24 31.29 -4.16 10.39
C MET A 24 31.95 -3.88 11.73
N ALA A 25 33.29 -3.84 11.80
CA ALA A 25 34.01 -3.45 13.02
C ALA A 25 33.64 -2.03 13.48
N THR A 26 33.55 -1.09 12.54
CA THR A 26 33.13 0.30 12.79
C THR A 26 31.69 0.38 13.31
N ILE A 27 30.76 -0.30 12.64
CA ILE A 27 29.35 -0.40 13.06
C ILE A 27 29.23 -0.92 14.50
N ARG A 28 29.95 -1.99 14.83
CA ARG A 28 29.94 -2.59 16.18
C ARG A 28 30.50 -1.64 17.23
N SER A 29 31.67 -1.05 16.96
CA SER A 29 32.33 -0.11 17.87
C SER A 29 31.42 1.08 18.19
N MET A 30 30.81 1.70 17.17
CA MET A 30 29.88 2.81 17.36
C MET A 30 28.61 2.40 18.13
N PHE A 31 28.07 1.21 17.85
CA PHE A 31 26.88 0.71 18.56
C PHE A 31 27.16 0.47 20.04
N LEU A 32 28.30 -0.12 20.39
CA LEU A 32 28.72 -0.32 21.78
C LEU A 32 28.99 1.00 22.51
N LYS A 33 29.47 2.02 21.79
CA LYS A 33 29.57 3.41 22.29
C LYS A 33 28.23 4.13 22.43
N GLY A 34 27.12 3.48 22.06
CA GLY A 34 25.77 4.05 22.19
C GLY A 34 25.30 4.91 21.03
N ALA A 35 25.99 4.90 19.89
CA ALA A 35 25.54 5.64 18.72
C ALA A 35 24.20 5.08 18.19
N SER A 36 23.29 5.97 17.80
CA SER A 36 22.03 5.55 17.18
C SER A 36 22.27 4.88 15.82
N VAL A 37 21.41 3.93 15.43
CA VAL A 37 21.46 3.25 14.11
C VAL A 37 21.51 4.25 12.95
N ARG A 38 20.84 5.40 13.08
CA ARG A 38 20.87 6.46 12.06
C ARG A 38 22.21 7.20 12.03
N ALA A 39 22.82 7.46 13.18
CA ALA A 39 24.15 8.06 13.25
C ALA A 39 25.19 7.11 12.64
N ILE A 40 25.14 5.83 12.99
CA ILE A 40 26.00 4.79 12.39
C ILE A 40 25.82 4.74 10.87
N GLY A 41 24.58 4.73 10.38
CA GLY A 41 24.30 4.70 8.94
C GLY A 41 24.86 5.91 8.17
N ARG A 42 24.77 7.12 8.76
CA ARG A 42 25.39 8.32 8.17
C ARG A 42 26.91 8.23 8.12
N GLU A 43 27.53 7.73 9.18
CA GLU A 43 28.99 7.60 9.26
C GLU A 43 29.55 6.60 8.25
N VAL A 44 28.89 5.43 8.11
CA VAL A 44 29.39 4.33 7.27
C VAL A 44 28.81 4.33 5.85
N GLY A 45 28.00 5.33 5.48
CA GLY A 45 27.37 5.43 4.16
C GLY A 45 26.34 4.32 3.87
N LEU A 46 25.67 3.78 4.89
CA LEU A 46 24.67 2.72 4.73
C LEU A 46 23.28 3.18 5.18
N SER A 47 22.25 2.63 4.53
CA SER A 47 20.87 2.90 4.94
C SER A 47 20.60 2.38 6.37
N LYS A 48 19.69 3.05 7.09
CA LYS A 48 19.33 2.65 8.48
C LYS A 48 18.88 1.19 8.59
N ASN A 49 18.23 0.67 7.55
CA ASN A 49 17.70 -0.69 7.52
C ASN A 49 18.82 -1.71 7.36
N VAL A 50 19.82 -1.42 6.51
CA VAL A 50 21.02 -2.27 6.36
C VAL A 50 21.76 -2.34 7.69
N VAL A 51 22.02 -1.19 8.34
CA VAL A 51 22.70 -1.16 9.64
C VAL A 51 21.89 -1.92 10.70
N ARG A 52 20.56 -1.73 10.76
CA ARG A 52 19.69 -2.47 11.70
C ARG A 52 19.78 -3.98 11.49
N ASN A 53 19.68 -4.44 10.24
CA ASN A 53 19.72 -5.86 9.91
C ASN A 53 21.09 -6.47 10.25
N ARG A 54 22.18 -5.72 10.05
CA ARG A 54 23.54 -6.15 10.40
C ARG A 54 23.81 -6.15 11.90
N LEU A 55 23.16 -5.26 12.66
CA LEU A 55 23.23 -5.24 14.12
C LEU A 55 22.32 -6.28 14.77
N ALA A 56 21.32 -6.82 14.08
CA ALA A 56 20.33 -7.73 14.68
C ALA A 56 20.95 -8.97 15.39
N PRO A 57 21.95 -9.67 14.83
CA PRO A 57 22.60 -10.79 15.53
C PRO A 57 23.33 -10.36 16.80
N LEU A 58 24.02 -9.21 16.77
CA LEU A 58 24.74 -8.67 17.92
C LEU A 58 23.77 -8.18 19.01
N ILE A 59 22.65 -7.56 18.62
CA ILE A 59 21.58 -7.20 19.56
C ILE A 59 20.99 -8.45 20.23
N ALA A 60 20.80 -9.54 19.50
CA ALA A 60 20.33 -10.80 20.06
C ALA A 60 21.33 -11.40 21.06
N GLU A 61 22.62 -11.39 20.73
CA GLU A 61 23.70 -11.85 21.62
C GLU A 61 23.75 -11.02 22.93
N LEU A 62 23.76 -9.68 22.82
CA LEU A 62 23.80 -8.79 23.97
C LEU A 62 22.53 -8.88 24.83
N LYS A 63 21.36 -9.15 24.23
CA LYS A 63 20.11 -9.38 24.97
C LYS A 63 20.23 -10.62 25.85
N GLY A 64 20.87 -11.67 25.36
CA GLY A 64 21.12 -12.89 26.14
C GLY A 64 22.03 -12.64 27.34
N LYS A 65 23.01 -11.74 27.21
CA LYS A 65 23.95 -11.39 28.28
C LYS A 65 23.45 -10.30 29.24
N GLN A 66 22.29 -9.69 28.97
CA GLN A 66 21.79 -8.48 29.65
C GLN A 66 22.73 -7.25 29.57
N GLU A 67 23.68 -7.24 28.63
CA GLU A 67 24.70 -6.18 28.46
C GLU A 67 24.31 -5.11 27.43
N LEU A 68 23.02 -4.91 27.14
CA LEU A 68 22.65 -3.88 26.18
C LEU A 68 23.05 -2.50 26.72
N PRO A 69 23.82 -1.70 25.95
CA PRO A 69 24.14 -0.34 26.36
C PRO A 69 22.83 0.43 26.54
N ALA A 70 22.70 1.15 27.66
CA ALA A 70 21.48 1.87 28.03
C ALA A 70 20.99 2.82 26.92
N THR A 71 21.92 3.31 26.10
CA THR A 71 21.76 4.19 24.94
C THR A 71 21.19 3.52 23.68
N ALA A 72 21.24 2.18 23.57
CA ALA A 72 20.65 1.45 22.44
C ALA A 72 19.11 1.38 22.50
N LYS A 73 18.51 1.71 23.66
CA LYS A 73 17.12 2.15 23.68
C LYS A 73 17.13 3.52 23.03
N SER A 74 16.63 3.61 21.81
CA SER A 74 16.54 4.84 21.01
C SER A 74 15.57 5.87 21.63
N GLY A 75 15.78 6.20 22.89
CA GLY A 75 15.15 7.30 23.56
C GLY A 75 15.73 8.55 22.95
N ARG A 76 15.10 9.04 21.87
CA ARG A 76 14.91 10.49 21.81
C ARG A 76 14.41 10.88 23.20
N GLU A 77 15.09 11.83 23.83
CA GLU A 77 14.67 12.35 25.12
C GLU A 77 13.16 12.52 25.09
N ARG A 78 12.50 11.83 26.01
CA ARG A 78 11.05 11.83 26.07
C ARG A 78 10.66 13.29 26.31
N ARG A 79 9.98 13.92 25.35
CA ARG A 79 9.44 15.27 25.55
C ARG A 79 8.69 15.29 26.89
N ALA A 80 9.05 16.21 27.77
CA ALA A 80 8.40 16.36 29.06
C ALA A 80 6.90 16.64 28.87
N LEU A 81 6.08 16.24 29.84
CA LEU A 81 4.66 16.55 29.88
C LEU A 81 4.49 18.07 30.10
N PRO A 82 3.80 18.82 29.23
CA PRO A 82 3.51 20.23 29.47
C PRO A 82 2.62 20.41 30.70
N GLU A 83 2.88 21.42 31.53
CA GLU A 83 2.12 21.68 32.77
C GLU A 83 0.63 21.92 32.51
N ASN A 84 0.30 22.56 31.39
CA ASN A 84 -1.06 22.85 30.98
C ASN A 84 -1.77 21.69 30.27
N PHE A 85 -1.10 20.56 30.02
CA PHE A 85 -1.67 19.45 29.24
C PHE A 85 -2.98 18.93 29.84
N ALA A 86 -3.02 18.72 31.16
CA ALA A 86 -4.21 18.22 31.84
C ALA A 86 -5.40 19.19 31.75
N LEU A 87 -5.15 20.50 31.82
CA LEU A 87 -6.18 21.53 31.68
C LEU A 87 -6.76 21.52 30.26
N THR A 88 -5.91 21.44 29.23
CA THR A 88 -6.32 21.40 27.83
C THR A 88 -7.14 20.14 27.49
N VAL A 89 -6.79 18.98 28.07
CA VAL A 89 -7.58 17.75 27.86
C VAL A 89 -8.99 17.87 28.48
N ARG A 90 -9.09 18.47 29.68
CA ARG A 90 -10.39 18.71 30.36
C ARG A 90 -11.29 19.70 29.62
N GLN A 91 -10.74 20.58 28.79
CA GLN A 91 -11.51 21.43 27.87
C GLN A 91 -12.17 20.64 26.73
N GLY A 92 -11.97 19.32 26.66
CA GLY A 92 -12.64 18.45 25.68
C GLY A 92 -12.00 18.51 24.30
N MET A 93 -10.71 18.83 24.21
CA MET A 93 -9.98 18.75 22.95
C MET A 93 -9.81 17.30 22.48
N THR A 94 -9.85 17.11 21.16
CA THR A 94 -9.64 15.79 20.55
C THR A 94 -8.15 15.49 20.44
N ARG A 95 -7.75 14.22 20.21
CA ARG A 95 -6.33 13.88 20.01
C ARG A 95 -5.69 14.65 18.84
N SER A 96 -6.46 14.94 17.81
CA SER A 96 -6.00 15.73 16.64
C SER A 96 -5.78 17.19 17.02
N ASP A 97 -6.65 17.76 17.86
CA ASP A 97 -6.52 19.13 18.32
C ASP A 97 -5.34 19.28 19.29
N LEU A 98 -5.17 18.33 20.22
CA LEU A 98 -4.00 18.28 21.12
C LEU A 98 -2.69 18.19 20.33
N ARG A 99 -2.65 17.38 19.26
CA ARG A 99 -1.50 17.27 18.35
C ARG A 99 -1.12 18.62 17.76
N LYS A 100 -2.12 19.36 17.27
CA LYS A 100 -1.94 20.70 16.67
C LYS A 100 -1.54 21.72 17.74
N HIS A 101 -2.23 21.74 18.87
CA HIS A 101 -2.00 22.69 19.97
C HIS A 101 -0.58 22.59 20.55
N PHE A 102 -0.07 21.37 20.76
CA PHE A 102 1.27 21.14 21.32
C PHE A 102 2.37 20.91 20.27
N ASN A 103 2.05 21.06 18.97
CA ASN A 103 2.96 20.80 17.85
C ASN A 103 3.81 19.53 18.03
N THR A 104 3.12 18.40 18.23
CA THR A 104 3.76 17.12 18.54
C THR A 104 3.15 15.96 17.76
N SER A 105 3.67 14.75 17.90
CA SER A 105 3.11 13.57 17.23
C SER A 105 1.94 12.97 18.03
N LEU A 106 1.06 12.22 17.36
CA LEU A 106 -0.04 11.50 18.02
C LEU A 106 0.49 10.51 19.06
N ASP A 107 1.65 9.90 18.84
CA ASP A 107 2.26 8.96 19.78
C ASP A 107 2.67 9.66 21.08
N VAL A 108 3.20 10.89 21.00
CA VAL A 108 3.56 11.68 22.17
C VAL A 108 2.30 12.07 22.95
N VAL A 109 1.24 12.50 22.26
CA VAL A 109 -0.06 12.79 22.90
C VAL A 109 -0.64 11.54 23.55
N ALA A 110 -0.64 10.39 22.86
CA ALA A 110 -1.16 9.12 23.38
C ALA A 110 -0.40 8.68 24.63
N ARG A 111 0.92 8.84 24.64
CA ARG A 111 1.74 8.60 25.82
C ARG A 111 1.40 9.56 26.96
N TRP A 112 1.31 10.87 26.72
CA TRP A 112 0.93 11.83 27.76
C TRP A 112 -0.47 11.57 28.33
N LEU A 113 -1.43 11.13 27.51
CA LEU A 113 -2.74 10.68 27.99
C LEU A 113 -2.62 9.44 28.90
N ALA A 114 -1.78 8.47 28.53
CA ALA A 114 -1.52 7.29 29.36
C ALA A 114 -0.82 7.66 30.68
N ASP A 115 0.21 8.51 30.64
CA ASP A 115 0.98 8.95 31.82
C ASP A 115 0.10 9.74 32.82
N THR A 116 -0.94 10.45 32.34
CA THR A 116 -1.86 11.24 33.17
C THR A 116 -3.15 10.51 33.55
N GLY A 117 -3.41 9.34 32.96
CA GLY A 117 -4.69 8.63 33.12
C GLY A 117 -5.90 9.37 32.52
N LEU A 118 -5.67 10.40 31.69
CA LEU A 118 -6.75 11.18 31.06
C LEU A 118 -7.14 10.57 29.71
N SER A 119 -8.40 10.76 29.33
CA SER A 119 -8.90 10.40 28.00
C SER A 119 -9.26 11.66 27.22
N ALA A 120 -8.71 11.80 26.01
CA ALA A 120 -9.10 12.87 25.10
C ALA A 120 -10.55 12.66 24.62
N ARG A 121 -11.24 13.75 24.28
CA ARG A 121 -12.58 13.68 23.70
C ARG A 121 -12.53 12.86 22.42
N GLU A 122 -13.34 11.82 22.34
CA GLU A 122 -13.55 11.11 21.09
C GLU A 122 -14.39 11.98 20.17
N ILE A 123 -13.87 12.22 18.95
CA ILE A 123 -14.72 12.75 17.90
C ILE A 123 -15.75 11.65 17.63
N PRO A 124 -17.06 11.90 17.84
CA PRO A 124 -18.05 10.95 17.39
C PRO A 124 -17.78 10.78 15.90
N LYS A 125 -17.33 9.58 15.50
CA LYS A 125 -17.10 9.27 14.10
C LYS A 125 -18.42 9.63 13.43
N ASN A 126 -18.45 10.67 12.61
CA ASN A 126 -19.67 11.07 11.92
C ASN A 126 -19.95 9.97 10.89
N ARG A 127 -20.61 8.92 11.37
CA ARG A 127 -20.88 7.70 10.62
C ARG A 127 -22.10 8.04 9.79
N ARG A 128 -21.89 8.30 8.50
CA ARG A 128 -23.01 8.33 7.54
C ARG A 128 -23.75 7.01 7.66
N SER A 129 -25.03 7.01 8.04
CA SER A 129 -25.84 5.80 8.02
C SER A 129 -25.91 5.23 6.61
N ALA A 130 -26.20 3.93 6.48
CA ALA A 130 -26.48 3.35 5.17
C ALA A 130 -27.70 4.07 4.55
N PRO A 131 -27.64 4.43 3.25
CA PRO A 131 -28.82 4.90 2.53
C PRO A 131 -29.96 3.87 2.60
N GLU A 132 -31.22 4.31 2.59
CA GLU A 132 -32.39 3.42 2.73
C GLU A 132 -32.50 2.40 1.60
N ASP A 133 -32.09 2.78 0.39
CA ASP A 133 -32.06 1.94 -0.81
C ASP A 133 -30.92 0.91 -0.82
N PHE A 134 -29.94 1.04 0.08
CA PHE A 134 -28.75 0.21 0.11
C PHE A 134 -29.07 -1.29 0.18
N VAL A 135 -30.09 -1.66 0.96
CA VAL A 135 -30.53 -3.06 1.13
C VAL A 135 -31.05 -3.66 -0.18
N ALA A 136 -31.72 -2.86 -1.02
CA ALA A 136 -32.25 -3.29 -2.30
C ALA A 136 -31.17 -3.30 -3.40
N VAL A 137 -30.28 -2.31 -3.42
CA VAL A 137 -29.27 -2.15 -4.48
C VAL A 137 -28.08 -3.09 -4.30
N ALA A 138 -27.60 -3.28 -3.06
CA ALA A 138 -26.36 -4.00 -2.77
C ALA A 138 -26.30 -5.46 -3.28
N PRO A 139 -27.39 -6.26 -3.29
CA PRO A 139 -27.38 -7.60 -3.89
C PRO A 139 -27.25 -7.60 -5.42
N THR A 140 -27.59 -6.50 -6.09
CA THR A 140 -27.62 -6.42 -7.56
C THR A 140 -26.26 -6.09 -8.17
N MET A 141 -25.41 -5.38 -7.42
CA MET A 141 -24.13 -4.84 -7.89
C MET A 141 -22.92 -5.51 -7.23
N PHE A 142 -21.78 -5.45 -7.90
CA PHE A 142 -20.49 -5.81 -7.30
C PHE A 142 -20.00 -4.72 -6.36
N LYS A 143 -19.15 -5.08 -5.39
CA LYS A 143 -18.58 -4.13 -4.41
C LYS A 143 -17.96 -2.88 -5.05
N ARG A 144 -17.21 -3.02 -6.15
CA ARG A 144 -16.61 -1.87 -6.88
C ARG A 144 -17.67 -0.94 -7.47
N GLN A 145 -18.75 -1.51 -8.01
CA GLN A 145 -19.87 -0.73 -8.55
C GLN A 145 -20.60 0.01 -7.43
N LEU A 146 -20.80 -0.61 -6.26
CA LEU A 146 -21.40 0.05 -5.09
C LEU A 146 -20.56 1.22 -4.57
N LEU A 147 -19.22 1.09 -4.58
CA LEU A 147 -18.34 2.20 -4.22
C LEU A 147 -18.50 3.39 -5.16
N SER A 148 -18.61 3.12 -6.46
CA SER A 148 -18.86 4.15 -7.47
C SER A 148 -20.26 4.75 -7.34
N HIS A 149 -21.29 3.91 -7.18
CA HIS A 149 -22.69 4.32 -7.12
C HIS A 149 -22.96 5.25 -5.94
N TYR A 150 -22.48 4.91 -4.74
CA TYR A 150 -22.65 5.74 -3.54
C TYR A 150 -21.53 6.78 -3.33
N SER A 151 -20.56 6.87 -4.26
CA SER A 151 -19.39 7.73 -4.14
C SER A 151 -18.71 7.65 -2.77
N THR A 152 -18.52 6.41 -2.28
CA THR A 152 -18.11 6.14 -0.90
C THR A 152 -16.80 5.35 -0.84
N SER A 153 -16.16 5.33 0.33
CA SER A 153 -14.93 4.58 0.54
C SER A 153 -15.20 3.11 0.87
N SER A 154 -14.22 2.24 0.61
CA SER A 154 -14.30 0.80 0.94
C SER A 154 -14.63 0.57 2.41
N ALA A 155 -14.06 1.36 3.32
CA ALA A 155 -14.33 1.24 4.75
C ALA A 155 -15.77 1.61 5.14
N VAL A 156 -16.36 2.60 4.48
CA VAL A 156 -17.77 2.98 4.72
C VAL A 156 -18.70 1.90 4.17
N LEU A 157 -18.43 1.38 2.98
CA LEU A 157 -19.21 0.31 2.38
C LEU A 157 -19.16 -0.98 3.21
N GLU A 158 -17.98 -1.40 3.66
CA GLU A 158 -17.82 -2.57 4.54
C GLU A 158 -18.59 -2.42 5.85
N ARG A 159 -18.59 -1.20 6.42
CA ARG A 159 -19.39 -0.91 7.61
C ARG A 159 -20.89 -1.04 7.32
N TRP A 160 -21.38 -0.48 6.21
CA TRP A 160 -22.80 -0.61 5.84
C TRP A 160 -23.21 -2.08 5.62
N LEU A 161 -22.33 -2.89 5.02
CA LEU A 161 -22.55 -4.33 4.89
C LEU A 161 -22.56 -5.06 6.25
N ALA A 162 -21.73 -4.64 7.20
CA ALA A 162 -21.74 -5.17 8.57
C ALA A 162 -22.99 -4.75 9.35
N GLU A 163 -23.51 -3.54 9.11
CA GLU A 163 -24.76 -3.03 9.69
C GLU A 163 -26.00 -3.74 9.09
N CYS A 164 -25.89 -4.28 7.86
CA CYS A 164 -26.96 -5.00 7.16
C CYS A 164 -26.58 -6.47 6.88
N PRO A 165 -26.53 -7.36 7.90
CA PRO A 165 -25.96 -8.70 7.78
C PRO A 165 -26.70 -9.65 6.80
N HIS A 166 -27.94 -9.32 6.43
CA HIS A 166 -28.73 -10.05 5.43
C HIS A 166 -28.37 -9.67 3.99
N VAL A 167 -27.66 -8.55 3.79
CA VAL A 167 -27.21 -8.08 2.49
C VAL A 167 -25.86 -8.73 2.17
N ARG A 168 -25.85 -9.67 1.23
CA ARG A 168 -24.60 -10.22 0.68
C ARG A 168 -24.35 -9.60 -0.69
N THR A 169 -23.26 -8.85 -0.84
CA THR A 169 -22.84 -8.40 -2.16
C THR A 169 -22.52 -9.60 -3.04
N ARG A 170 -22.77 -9.48 -4.35
CA ARG A 170 -22.27 -10.48 -5.31
C ARG A 170 -20.75 -10.55 -5.20
N SER A 171 -20.25 -11.69 -4.70
CA SER A 171 -18.82 -11.98 -4.71
C SER A 171 -18.42 -12.43 -6.11
N ARG A 172 -17.42 -11.76 -6.71
CA ARG A 172 -16.84 -12.15 -8.00
C ARG A 172 -16.31 -13.60 -7.96
N ALA A 173 -15.83 -14.04 -6.79
CA ALA A 173 -15.31 -15.39 -6.59
C ALA A 173 -16.38 -16.49 -6.69
N GLY A 174 -17.64 -16.21 -6.36
CA GLY A 174 -18.72 -17.18 -6.48
C GLY A 174 -19.06 -17.50 -7.94
N LYS A 175 -19.08 -16.47 -8.79
CA LYS A 175 -19.33 -16.62 -10.24
C LYS A 175 -18.16 -17.31 -10.93
N LEU A 176 -16.92 -16.90 -10.62
CA LEU A 176 -15.71 -17.55 -11.13
C LEU A 176 -15.60 -19.02 -10.70
N ARG A 177 -15.94 -19.37 -9.45
CA ARG A 177 -15.94 -20.79 -9.01
C ARG A 177 -17.01 -21.63 -9.69
N GLN A 178 -18.22 -21.11 -9.90
CA GLN A 178 -19.25 -21.83 -10.66
C GLN A 178 -18.89 -21.99 -12.15
N GLN A 179 -18.15 -21.03 -12.72
CA GLN A 179 -17.65 -21.14 -14.09
C GLN A 179 -16.48 -22.13 -14.19
N VAL A 180 -15.52 -22.08 -13.26
CA VAL A 180 -14.33 -22.94 -13.24
C VAL A 180 -14.68 -24.41 -12.92
N VAL A 181 -15.66 -24.68 -12.06
CA VAL A 181 -16.08 -26.05 -11.75
C VAL A 181 -16.82 -26.71 -12.93
N ARG A 182 -17.37 -25.93 -13.86
CA ARG A 182 -17.95 -26.46 -15.11
C ARG A 182 -16.93 -26.62 -16.26
N SER A 183 -15.75 -26.01 -16.17
CA SER A 183 -14.71 -26.08 -17.21
C SER A 183 -13.48 -26.91 -16.83
N SER A 184 -13.45 -27.56 -15.64
CA SER A 184 -12.22 -28.18 -15.15
C SER A 184 -11.86 -29.59 -15.69
N SER A 185 -12.49 -30.10 -16.76
CA SER A 185 -12.03 -31.38 -17.36
C SER A 185 -11.55 -31.27 -18.80
N VAL A 186 -11.65 -30.09 -19.43
CA VAL A 186 -11.04 -29.83 -20.73
C VAL A 186 -10.33 -28.51 -20.58
N LYS A 187 -9.00 -28.54 -20.58
CA LYS A 187 -8.19 -27.33 -20.75
C LYS A 187 -8.70 -26.62 -22.00
N ASP A 188 -9.46 -25.56 -21.78
CA ASP A 188 -10.16 -24.85 -22.83
C ASP A 188 -9.11 -24.36 -23.84
N ALA A 189 -9.11 -24.93 -25.04
CA ALA A 189 -8.13 -24.62 -26.07
C ALA A 189 -8.14 -23.12 -26.40
N LEU A 190 -9.27 -22.44 -26.16
CA LEU A 190 -9.40 -21.00 -26.20
C LEU A 190 -8.54 -20.30 -25.14
N PHE A 191 -8.61 -20.72 -23.87
CA PHE A 191 -7.80 -20.11 -22.80
C PHE A 191 -6.31 -20.28 -23.06
N GLY A 192 -5.88 -21.46 -23.54
CA GLY A 192 -4.49 -21.71 -23.91
C GLY A 192 -4.00 -20.80 -25.03
N ARG A 193 -4.84 -20.54 -26.04
CA ARG A 193 -4.52 -19.58 -27.13
C ARG A 193 -4.46 -18.14 -26.63
N ILE A 194 -5.40 -17.72 -25.78
CA ILE A 194 -5.36 -16.38 -25.18
C ILE A 194 -4.12 -16.19 -24.29
N ASP A 195 -3.79 -17.17 -23.44
CA ASP A 195 -2.59 -17.12 -22.59
C ASP A 195 -1.29 -17.03 -23.40
N ALA A 196 -1.23 -17.71 -24.55
CA ALA A 196 -0.10 -17.64 -25.48
C ALA A 196 0.01 -16.28 -26.19
N LEU A 197 -1.10 -15.60 -26.44
CA LEU A 197 -1.12 -14.28 -27.07
C LEU A 197 -0.70 -13.16 -26.13
N VAL A 198 -0.91 -13.30 -24.81
CA VAL A 198 -0.56 -12.27 -23.84
C VAL A 198 0.91 -12.36 -23.43
N PRO A 199 1.74 -11.33 -23.71
CA PRO A 199 3.16 -11.33 -23.39
C PRO A 199 3.47 -11.65 -21.93
N ARG A 200 4.42 -12.55 -21.70
CA ARG A 200 4.91 -12.91 -20.35
C ARG A 200 5.73 -11.80 -19.67
N ALA A 201 6.00 -10.70 -20.37
CA ALA A 201 6.68 -9.54 -19.81
C ALA A 201 5.79 -8.74 -18.83
N PHE A 202 4.47 -8.94 -18.87
CA PHE A 202 3.56 -8.34 -17.90
C PHE A 202 3.65 -9.05 -16.55
N ALA A 203 3.45 -8.29 -15.47
CA ALA A 203 3.30 -8.85 -14.14
C ALA A 203 2.10 -9.82 -14.07
N ASP A 204 2.20 -10.87 -13.26
CA ASP A 204 1.23 -11.97 -13.23
C ASP A 204 -0.21 -11.49 -12.94
N ASP A 205 -0.37 -10.44 -12.13
CA ASP A 205 -1.66 -9.82 -11.81
C ASP A 205 -2.29 -9.18 -13.05
N ILE A 206 -1.55 -8.32 -13.75
CA ILE A 206 -1.98 -7.65 -14.97
C ILE A 206 -2.24 -8.66 -16.08
N ARG A 207 -1.33 -9.62 -16.25
CA ARG A 207 -1.45 -10.69 -17.24
C ARG A 207 -2.72 -11.51 -17.00
N SER A 208 -3.01 -11.86 -15.75
CA SER A 208 -4.23 -12.59 -15.40
C SER A 208 -5.50 -11.78 -15.72
N ASP A 209 -5.51 -10.47 -15.46
CA ASP A 209 -6.65 -9.61 -15.77
C ASP A 209 -6.88 -9.50 -17.29
N ILE A 210 -5.81 -9.27 -18.06
CA ILE A 210 -5.87 -9.23 -19.53
C ILE A 210 -6.42 -10.54 -20.11
N ILE A 211 -5.89 -11.69 -19.66
CA ILE A 211 -6.36 -13.00 -20.11
C ILE A 211 -7.84 -13.19 -19.78
N SER A 212 -8.26 -12.79 -18.57
CA SER A 212 -9.65 -12.89 -18.16
C SER A 212 -10.57 -12.01 -19.01
N ASP A 213 -10.16 -10.78 -19.32
CA ASP A 213 -10.98 -9.84 -20.09
C ASP A 213 -11.12 -10.29 -21.56
N LEU A 214 -10.02 -10.74 -22.17
CA LEU A 214 -10.04 -11.32 -23.52
C LEU A 214 -10.92 -12.57 -23.57
N TYR A 215 -10.81 -13.44 -22.57
CA TYR A 215 -11.60 -14.67 -22.52
C TYR A 215 -13.10 -14.38 -22.38
N VAL A 216 -13.49 -13.41 -21.55
CA VAL A 216 -14.88 -12.95 -21.42
C VAL A 216 -15.37 -12.32 -22.73
N ALA A 217 -14.58 -11.46 -23.38
CA ALA A 217 -14.97 -10.81 -24.63
C ALA A 217 -15.24 -11.80 -25.77
N VAL A 218 -14.46 -12.89 -25.86
CA VAL A 218 -14.73 -13.96 -26.84
C VAL A 218 -16.00 -14.75 -26.49
N LEU A 219 -16.18 -15.11 -25.21
CA LEU A 219 -17.38 -15.84 -24.78
C LEU A 219 -18.67 -15.03 -24.95
N GLU A 220 -18.61 -13.71 -24.83
CA GLU A 220 -19.73 -12.80 -25.07
C GLU A 220 -19.96 -12.51 -26.56
N GLY A 221 -19.10 -13.01 -27.45
CA GLY A 221 -19.18 -12.77 -28.90
C GLY A 221 -18.81 -11.35 -29.31
N VAL A 222 -18.19 -10.57 -28.41
CA VAL A 222 -17.69 -9.22 -28.70
C VAL A 222 -16.48 -9.29 -29.63
N ILE A 223 -15.65 -10.31 -29.46
CA ILE A 223 -14.55 -10.63 -30.37
C ILE A 223 -14.80 -12.03 -30.94
N PRO A 224 -14.93 -12.18 -32.26
CA PRO A 224 -14.99 -13.51 -32.86
C PRO A 224 -13.60 -14.18 -32.74
N GLU A 225 -13.58 -15.48 -32.47
CA GLU A 225 -12.36 -16.21 -32.09
C GLU A 225 -11.24 -16.10 -33.14
N ASN A 226 -11.59 -16.01 -34.43
CA ASN A 226 -10.66 -15.85 -35.55
C ASN A 226 -10.00 -14.47 -35.63
N GLU A 227 -10.53 -13.46 -34.93
CA GLU A 227 -9.97 -12.09 -34.91
C GLU A 227 -9.24 -11.78 -33.60
N LEU A 228 -9.07 -12.77 -32.73
CA LEU A 228 -8.45 -12.61 -31.41
C LEU A 228 -7.03 -12.01 -31.48
N GLU A 229 -6.24 -12.37 -32.49
CA GLU A 229 -4.88 -11.83 -32.66
C GLU A 229 -4.89 -10.36 -33.10
N ALA A 230 -5.84 -9.98 -33.96
CA ALA A 230 -5.95 -8.63 -34.51
C ALA A 230 -6.58 -7.65 -33.49
N LEU A 231 -7.66 -8.08 -32.82
CA LEU A 231 -8.41 -7.24 -31.87
C LEU A 231 -7.91 -7.36 -30.43
N GLY A 232 -7.21 -8.43 -30.10
CA GLY A 232 -6.65 -8.64 -28.76
C GLY A 232 -5.71 -7.53 -28.34
N GLY A 233 -4.93 -6.99 -29.28
CA GLY A 233 -4.06 -5.82 -29.05
C GLY A 233 -4.79 -4.60 -28.51
N ALA A 234 -5.99 -4.31 -29.01
CA ALA A 234 -6.77 -3.15 -28.57
C ALA A 234 -7.28 -3.32 -27.13
N ILE A 235 -7.76 -4.51 -26.77
CA ILE A 235 -8.16 -4.81 -25.38
C ILE A 235 -6.96 -4.82 -24.45
N MET A 236 -5.82 -5.40 -24.85
CA MET A 236 -4.58 -5.35 -24.07
C MET A 236 -4.17 -3.91 -23.80
N ASN A 237 -4.12 -3.06 -24.83
CA ASN A 237 -3.77 -1.64 -24.68
C ASN A 237 -4.75 -0.91 -23.78
N ARG A 238 -6.05 -1.22 -23.87
CA ARG A 238 -7.06 -0.65 -22.99
C ARG A 238 -6.88 -1.08 -21.54
N THR A 239 -6.73 -2.38 -21.26
CA THR A 239 -6.51 -2.90 -19.90
C THR A 239 -5.20 -2.37 -19.32
N ILE A 240 -4.14 -2.23 -20.12
CA ILE A 240 -2.88 -1.59 -19.70
C ILE A 240 -3.11 -0.10 -19.41
N SER A 241 -3.87 0.61 -20.24
CA SER A 241 -4.24 2.00 -19.99
C SER A 241 -5.09 2.14 -18.73
N ASP A 242 -6.03 1.25 -18.47
CA ASP A 242 -6.89 1.27 -17.29
C ASP A 242 -6.14 0.88 -16.01
N CYS A 243 -5.24 -0.11 -16.08
CA CYS A 243 -4.37 -0.53 -14.98
C CYS A 243 -3.28 0.51 -14.70
N GLY A 244 -2.69 1.06 -15.76
CA GLY A 244 -1.71 2.14 -15.73
C GLY A 244 -2.33 3.41 -15.18
N ALA A 245 -3.45 3.86 -15.73
CA ALA A 245 -4.22 4.97 -15.19
C ALA A 245 -4.65 4.68 -13.76
N SER A 246 -5.06 3.47 -13.37
CA SER A 246 -5.39 3.20 -11.97
C SER A 246 -4.16 3.20 -11.03
N ARG A 247 -2.95 2.88 -11.51
CA ARG A 247 -1.70 2.98 -10.73
C ARG A 247 -1.11 4.40 -10.71
N PHE A 248 -1.26 5.16 -11.80
CA PHE A 248 -0.68 6.49 -11.97
C PHE A 248 -1.66 7.64 -11.62
N SER A 249 -2.97 7.50 -11.86
CA SER A 249 -3.95 8.60 -11.73
C SER A 249 -4.30 9.01 -10.30
N LYS A 250 -3.88 8.27 -9.27
CA LYS A 250 -4.26 8.63 -7.89
C LYS A 250 -3.14 9.06 -6.96
N THR A 251 -1.86 8.86 -7.29
CA THR A 251 -0.79 9.34 -6.40
C THR A 251 0.56 9.63 -7.05
N MET A 252 0.89 9.15 -8.25
CA MET A 252 2.24 9.34 -8.78
C MET A 252 2.41 10.68 -9.49
N SER A 253 3.10 11.61 -8.80
CA SER A 253 3.59 12.84 -9.42
C SER A 253 4.63 12.52 -10.50
N LEU A 254 4.75 13.35 -11.54
CA LEU A 254 5.85 13.27 -12.51
C LEU A 254 7.24 13.28 -11.83
N ASN A 255 7.32 13.87 -10.65
CA ASN A 255 8.51 13.96 -9.81
C ASN A 255 8.68 12.75 -8.87
N GLU A 256 7.74 11.80 -8.87
CA GLU A 256 7.85 10.60 -8.05
C GLU A 256 8.87 9.64 -8.65
N ARG A 257 9.76 9.13 -7.81
CA ARG A 257 10.83 8.21 -8.21
C ARG A 257 10.21 6.90 -8.69
N LEU A 258 10.63 6.42 -9.85
CA LEU A 258 10.14 5.17 -10.45
C LEU A 258 10.49 3.94 -9.60
N SER A 259 11.53 4.03 -8.78
CA SER A 259 11.87 3.03 -7.79
C SER A 259 12.50 3.69 -6.56
N ASP A 260 12.39 3.04 -5.40
CA ASP A 260 12.98 3.56 -4.14
C ASP A 260 14.50 3.78 -4.22
N ASP A 261 15.18 3.08 -5.14
CA ASP A 261 16.64 3.05 -5.26
C ASP A 261 17.14 3.84 -6.48
N SER A 262 16.26 4.36 -7.33
CA SER A 262 16.63 5.19 -8.49
C SER A 262 16.32 6.67 -8.22
N GLU A 263 17.22 7.55 -8.63
CA GLU A 263 16.91 8.98 -8.70
C GLU A 263 16.05 9.32 -9.92
N THR A 264 15.94 8.38 -10.87
CA THR A 264 15.12 8.49 -12.07
C THR A 264 13.65 8.64 -11.69
N THR A 265 13.09 9.79 -12.07
CA THR A 265 11.67 10.12 -11.94
C THR A 265 10.93 9.69 -13.20
N LEU A 266 9.60 9.65 -13.11
CA LEU A 266 8.76 9.37 -14.27
C LEU A 266 9.00 10.41 -15.40
N GLY A 267 9.23 11.68 -15.03
CA GLY A 267 9.57 12.74 -15.98
C GLY A 267 10.83 12.47 -16.79
N ASP A 268 11.85 11.84 -16.19
CA ASP A 268 13.13 11.53 -16.85
C ASP A 268 13.01 10.45 -17.93
N THR A 269 11.89 9.71 -17.95
CA THR A 269 11.65 8.65 -18.95
C THR A 269 10.88 9.12 -20.18
N LEU A 270 10.46 10.40 -20.20
CA LEU A 270 9.85 11.00 -21.38
C LEU A 270 10.96 11.27 -22.41
N ILE A 271 10.87 10.61 -23.55
CA ILE A 271 11.89 10.60 -24.62
C ILE A 271 12.09 12.00 -25.24
N ASP A 272 11.11 12.89 -25.07
CA ASP A 272 11.15 14.26 -25.59
C ASP A 272 10.88 15.29 -24.48
N PRO A 273 11.90 15.98 -23.97
CA PRO A 273 11.73 17.04 -22.97
C PRO A 273 10.98 18.27 -23.53
N ALA A 274 10.89 18.45 -24.86
CA ALA A 274 10.09 19.52 -25.45
C ALA A 274 8.58 19.28 -25.28
N ALA A 275 8.15 18.02 -25.14
CA ALA A 275 6.76 17.69 -24.86
C ALA A 275 6.29 18.19 -23.48
N LEU A 276 7.20 18.36 -22.51
CA LEU A 276 6.89 18.92 -21.19
C LEU A 276 6.63 20.43 -21.23
N GLN A 277 7.35 21.18 -22.07
CA GLN A 277 7.15 22.62 -22.24
C GLN A 277 5.77 22.97 -22.80
N ALA A 278 5.18 22.08 -23.60
CA ALA A 278 3.82 22.25 -24.11
C ALA A 278 2.75 22.16 -23.01
N PHE A 279 2.98 21.37 -21.96
CA PHE A 279 2.04 21.26 -20.83
C PHE A 279 2.11 22.48 -19.90
N ASP A 280 3.29 23.05 -19.69
CA ASP A 280 3.43 24.27 -18.88
C ASP A 280 2.67 25.46 -19.52
N HIS A 281 2.71 25.60 -20.85
CA HIS A 281 1.94 26.61 -21.57
C HIS A 281 0.41 26.43 -21.44
N ILE A 282 -0.09 25.19 -21.40
CA ILE A 282 -1.53 24.90 -21.25
C ILE A 282 -2.04 25.30 -19.86
N PHE A 283 -1.21 25.21 -18.81
CA PHE A 283 -1.60 25.61 -17.47
C PHE A 283 -1.48 27.12 -17.22
N GLU A 284 -0.60 27.83 -17.93
CA GLU A 284 -0.50 29.30 -17.86
C GLU A 284 -1.65 30.02 -18.59
N GLU A 285 -2.20 29.45 -19.66
CA GLU A 285 -3.35 30.05 -20.37
C GLU A 285 -4.72 29.77 -19.73
N ALA A 286 -4.80 28.82 -18.78
CA ALA A 286 -6.06 28.40 -18.16
C ALA A 286 -6.31 28.96 -16.75
N LEU A 287 -5.45 29.86 -16.26
CA LEU A 287 -5.57 30.58 -14.98
C LEU A 287 -5.75 32.08 -15.20
#